data_AF-A0A7Y4RXY5-F1
#
_entry.id   AF-A0A7Y4RXY5-F1
#
_cell.length_a   1.000
_cell.length_b   1.000
_cell.length_c   1.000
_cell.angle_alpha   90.00
_cell.angle_beta   90.00
_cell.angle_gamma   90.00
#
_symmetry.space_group_name_H-M   'P 1'
#
loop_
_entity.id
_entity.type
_entity.pdbx_description
1 polymer ?
#
loop_
_entity_poly.entity_id
_entity_poly.type
_entity_poly.pdbx_seq_one_letter_code
_entity_poly.pdbx_strand_id
1 'polypeptide(L)'
;MIGAPLEIDVRAGDLFTVFERFTKETPGAVAVGVNRTVEEFLSEERRIIQGAMIVREGRFILPPQQLPRAWRATKDRLWAVADVGDDQGKGTIGNRRREILSPFEEGDVKRGDPRMPVAIPTRAIRPTPESRIPRSKYPRNMVGMFDSGDALGLGFNGRFQGLGTKARIQNVFKKKKGGTTQIWRKQVGRFFVLGQFGDRIHGVYERTGPGRRDVRMDWAFRPEVPRPAVLRFRATAQRIGDARLGANILGFFDLVMERGVPQASSAERQHAAAARAARG
;
A
#
# COMPACT_ATOMS: atom_id res chain seq x y z
N MET A 1 25.80 51.41 -37.88
CA MET A 1 25.50 50.09 -38.47
C MET A 1 24.03 49.80 -38.26
N ILE A 2 23.23 49.90 -39.31
CA ILE A 2 21.79 49.61 -39.29
C ILE A 2 21.66 48.11 -39.52
N GLY A 3 21.15 47.38 -38.52
CA GLY A 3 20.95 45.93 -38.65
C GLY A 3 19.96 45.65 -39.78
N ALA A 4 20.37 44.84 -40.75
CA ALA A 4 19.48 44.40 -41.81
C ALA A 4 18.24 43.68 -41.20
N PRO A 5 17.04 43.88 -41.75
CA PRO A 5 15.84 43.21 -41.26
C PRO A 5 15.97 41.69 -41.45
N LEU A 6 15.64 40.94 -40.39
CA LEU A 6 15.52 39.49 -40.41
C LEU A 6 14.18 39.13 -41.07
N GLU A 7 14.21 38.68 -42.31
CA GLU A 7 13.03 38.18 -43.02
C GLU A 7 12.85 36.69 -42.71
N ILE A 8 11.81 36.35 -41.94
CA ILE A 8 11.45 34.97 -41.62
C ILE A 8 10.35 34.55 -42.60
N ASP A 9 10.72 33.86 -43.68
CA ASP A 9 9.78 33.22 -44.61
C ASP A 9 9.21 31.95 -43.96
N VAL A 10 8.02 32.07 -43.34
CA VAL A 10 7.27 30.92 -42.84
C VAL A 10 6.29 30.49 -43.93
N ARG A 11 6.68 29.50 -44.74
CA ARG A 11 5.81 28.96 -45.77
C ARG A 11 4.59 28.31 -45.11
N ALA A 12 3.40 28.76 -45.48
CA ALA A 12 2.14 28.26 -44.92
C ALA A 12 2.02 26.71 -45.02
N GLY A 13 2.55 26.09 -46.07
CA GLY A 13 2.57 24.63 -46.23
C GLY A 13 3.40 23.88 -45.17
N ASP A 14 4.50 24.47 -44.72
CA ASP A 14 5.34 23.89 -43.67
C ASP A 14 4.63 24.00 -42.31
N LEU A 15 3.92 25.11 -42.06
CA LEU A 15 3.05 25.28 -40.89
C LEU A 15 1.92 24.24 -40.86
N PHE A 16 1.22 24.02 -41.98
CA PHE A 16 0.15 23.02 -42.04
C PHE A 16 0.67 21.61 -41.79
N THR A 17 1.82 21.25 -42.35
CA THR A 17 2.44 19.93 -42.13
C THR A 17 2.82 19.73 -40.65
N VAL A 18 3.37 20.75 -40.02
CA VAL A 18 3.67 20.73 -38.57
C VAL A 18 2.38 20.60 -37.76
N PHE A 19 1.33 21.33 -38.11
CA PHE A 19 0.05 21.31 -37.40
C PHE A 19 -0.68 19.97 -37.52
N GLU A 20 -0.70 19.36 -38.71
CA GLU A 20 -1.27 18.02 -38.93
C GLU A 20 -0.52 16.97 -38.11
N ARG A 21 0.81 17.03 -38.10
CA ARG A 21 1.64 16.12 -37.31
C ARG A 21 1.41 16.29 -35.82
N PHE A 22 1.35 17.54 -35.35
CA PHE A 22 1.06 17.87 -33.97
C PHE A 22 -0.29 17.26 -33.56
N THR A 23 -1.33 17.48 -34.38
CA THR A 23 -2.68 16.96 -34.13
C THR A 23 -2.69 15.43 -34.06
N LYS A 24 -1.99 14.76 -34.98
CA LYS A 24 -1.92 13.29 -35.04
C LYS A 24 -1.19 12.66 -33.86
N GLU A 25 -0.14 13.31 -33.36
CA GLU A 25 0.68 12.77 -32.28
C GLU A 25 0.22 13.21 -30.88
N THR A 26 -0.62 14.25 -30.78
CA THR A 26 -1.15 14.77 -29.52
C THR A 26 -1.76 13.70 -28.62
N PRO A 27 -2.65 12.79 -29.10
CA PRO A 27 -3.20 11.73 -28.25
C PRO A 27 -2.12 10.77 -27.71
N GLY A 28 -1.07 10.52 -28.49
CA GLY A 28 0.07 9.71 -28.07
C GLY A 28 0.86 10.40 -26.96
N ALA A 29 1.16 11.69 -27.13
CA ALA A 29 1.86 12.50 -26.14
C ALA A 29 1.09 12.59 -24.83
N VAL A 30 -0.22 12.83 -24.90
CA VAL A 30 -1.10 12.86 -23.73
C VAL A 30 -1.10 11.51 -23.02
N ALA A 31 -1.28 10.40 -23.75
CA ALA A 31 -1.28 9.07 -23.14
C ALA A 31 0.05 8.74 -22.44
N VAL A 32 1.19 9.07 -23.06
CA VAL A 32 2.52 8.86 -22.43
C VAL A 32 2.69 9.75 -21.21
N GLY A 33 2.31 11.03 -21.31
CA GLY A 33 2.39 11.99 -20.20
C GLY A 33 1.54 11.57 -19.00
N VAL A 34 0.31 11.11 -19.23
CA VAL A 34 -0.59 10.57 -18.21
C VAL A 34 0.04 9.33 -17.55
N ASN A 35 0.52 8.37 -18.34
CA ASN A 35 1.14 7.15 -17.82
C ASN A 35 2.33 7.45 -16.92
N ARG A 36 3.23 8.34 -17.36
CA ARG A 36 4.43 8.69 -16.60
C ARG A 36 4.10 9.43 -15.31
N THR A 37 3.12 10.34 -15.36
CA THR A 37 2.63 11.07 -14.18
C THR A 37 2.05 10.11 -13.14
N VAL A 38 1.29 9.10 -13.59
CA VAL A 38 0.75 8.08 -12.68
C VAL A 38 1.87 7.17 -12.13
N GLU A 39 2.87 6.79 -12.91
CA GLU A 39 4.02 6.02 -12.42
C GLU A 39 4.84 6.80 -11.36
N GLU A 40 4.99 8.11 -11.52
CA GLU A 40 5.59 8.99 -10.52
C GLU A 40 4.75 9.06 -9.24
N PHE A 41 3.42 9.18 -9.38
CA PHE A 41 2.49 9.09 -8.26
C PHE A 41 2.63 7.76 -7.50
N LEU A 42 2.59 6.63 -8.19
CA LEU A 42 2.73 5.30 -7.58
C LEU A 42 4.08 5.14 -6.87
N SER A 43 5.14 5.70 -7.44
CA SER A 43 6.48 5.69 -6.84
C SER A 43 6.53 6.50 -5.54
N GLU A 44 5.90 7.66 -5.52
CA GLU A 44 5.80 8.48 -4.31
C GLU A 44 4.96 7.80 -3.23
N GLU A 45 3.85 7.17 -3.62
CA GLU A 45 3.02 6.43 -2.67
C GLU A 45 3.74 5.24 -2.04
N ARG A 46 4.59 4.53 -2.81
CA ARG A 46 5.47 3.51 -2.23
C ARG A 46 6.34 4.11 -1.11
N ARG A 47 6.97 5.26 -1.39
CA ARG A 47 7.85 5.94 -0.44
C ARG A 47 7.10 6.37 0.82
N ILE A 48 5.91 6.95 0.67
CA ILE A 48 5.06 7.36 1.80
C ILE A 48 4.64 6.15 2.64
N ILE A 49 4.14 5.09 2.01
CA ILE A 49 3.72 3.87 2.72
C ILE A 49 4.90 3.26 3.48
N GLN A 50 6.07 3.16 2.86
CA GLN A 50 7.27 2.61 3.50
C GLN A 50 7.79 3.48 4.65
N GLY A 51 7.60 4.81 4.57
CA GLY A 51 7.98 5.74 5.64
C GLY A 51 6.98 5.77 6.81
N ALA A 52 5.69 5.62 6.53
CA ALA A 52 4.62 5.71 7.54
C ALA A 52 4.28 4.36 8.19
N MET A 53 4.56 3.23 7.51
CA MET A 53 4.11 1.91 7.93
C MET A 53 5.22 0.87 7.84
N ILE A 54 5.19 -0.11 8.74
CA ILE A 54 6.07 -1.28 8.66
C ILE A 54 5.45 -2.30 7.71
N VAL A 55 5.99 -2.35 6.49
CA VAL A 55 5.55 -3.26 5.45
C VAL A 55 6.29 -4.58 5.54
N ARG A 56 5.59 -5.64 5.96
CA ARG A 56 6.18 -6.99 6.14
C ARG A 56 6.27 -7.81 4.87
N GLU A 57 5.48 -7.43 3.88
CA GLU A 57 5.33 -8.16 2.62
C GLU A 57 4.90 -7.16 1.54
N GLY A 58 5.90 -6.63 0.83
CA GLY A 58 5.74 -5.51 -0.10
C GLY A 58 4.77 -5.81 -1.23
N ARG A 59 4.76 -7.05 -1.73
CA ARG A 59 3.86 -7.48 -2.82
C ARG A 59 2.38 -7.40 -2.45
N PHE A 60 2.03 -7.26 -1.18
CA PHE A 60 0.64 -7.17 -0.72
C PHE A 60 0.15 -5.78 -0.37
N ILE A 61 1.03 -4.77 -0.24
CA ILE A 61 0.60 -3.41 0.13
C ILE A 61 1.18 -2.35 -0.81
N LEU A 62 2.41 -2.54 -1.33
CA LEU A 62 3.09 -1.50 -2.11
C LEU A 62 2.59 -1.47 -3.55
N PRO A 63 2.20 -0.29 -4.09
CA PRO A 63 1.75 -0.15 -5.47
C PRO A 63 2.77 -0.70 -6.46
N PRO A 64 2.35 -1.08 -7.69
CA PRO A 64 3.28 -1.54 -8.70
C PRO A 64 4.24 -0.41 -9.09
N GLN A 65 5.47 -0.77 -9.45
CA GLN A 65 6.47 0.22 -9.87
C GLN A 65 6.19 0.77 -11.27
N GLN A 66 5.51 -0.01 -12.10
CA GLN A 66 5.10 0.34 -13.43
C GLN A 66 3.62 0.03 -13.59
N LEU A 67 2.90 0.83 -14.38
CA LEU A 67 1.50 0.57 -14.64
C LEU A 67 1.32 -0.73 -15.45
N PRO A 68 0.45 -1.65 -15.01
CA PRO A 68 -0.01 -2.76 -15.83
C PRO A 68 -0.60 -2.27 -17.14
N ARG A 69 -0.40 -3.02 -18.23
CA ARG A 69 -0.85 -2.62 -19.58
C ARG A 69 -2.35 -2.28 -19.62
N ALA A 70 -3.17 -3.04 -18.90
CA ALA A 70 -4.62 -2.83 -18.84
C ALA A 70 -5.02 -1.48 -18.21
N TRP A 71 -4.14 -0.86 -17.43
CA TRP A 71 -4.39 0.39 -16.71
C TRP A 71 -3.73 1.60 -17.35
N ARG A 72 -2.87 1.40 -18.36
CA ARG A 72 -2.20 2.47 -19.06
C ARG A 72 -3.17 3.25 -19.96
N ALA A 73 -2.99 4.56 -20.03
CA ALA A 73 -3.57 5.37 -21.08
C ALA A 73 -3.05 4.90 -22.45
N THR A 74 -3.94 4.91 -23.45
CA THR A 74 -3.65 4.63 -24.86
C THR A 74 -4.09 5.83 -25.70
N LYS A 75 -3.75 5.85 -27.00
CA LYS A 75 -4.17 6.94 -27.90
C LYS A 75 -5.70 7.11 -27.93
N ASP A 76 -6.45 6.01 -27.80
CA ASP A 76 -7.91 5.99 -27.77
C ASP A 76 -8.50 6.16 -26.36
N ARG A 77 -7.66 6.09 -25.33
CA ARG A 77 -8.04 6.15 -23.92
C ARG A 77 -7.06 7.02 -23.15
N LEU A 78 -7.31 8.32 -23.11
CA LEU A 78 -6.42 9.32 -22.52
C LEU A 78 -6.49 9.41 -20.98
N TRP A 79 -6.85 8.32 -20.32
CA TRP A 79 -6.87 8.20 -18.87
C TRP A 79 -6.22 6.88 -18.45
N ALA A 80 -5.59 6.90 -17.29
CA ALA A 80 -4.95 5.74 -16.68
C ALA A 80 -5.58 5.43 -15.33
N VAL A 81 -5.52 4.17 -14.91
CA VAL A 81 -5.98 3.74 -13.59
C VAL A 81 -4.79 3.67 -12.66
N ALA A 82 -4.80 4.54 -11.65
CA ALA A 82 -3.85 4.51 -10.56
C ALA A 82 -4.43 3.67 -9.41
N ASP A 83 -4.55 2.35 -9.62
CA ASP A 83 -4.91 1.47 -8.52
C ASP A 83 -3.66 1.06 -7.74
N VAL A 84 -3.81 1.02 -6.42
CA VAL A 84 -2.74 0.70 -5.49
C VAL A 84 -2.57 -0.81 -5.36
N GLY A 85 -3.13 -1.66 -6.23
CA GLY A 85 -3.03 -3.12 -6.13
C GLY A 85 -3.35 -3.89 -7.41
N ASP A 86 -2.47 -4.81 -7.80
CA ASP A 86 -2.62 -5.65 -9.01
C ASP A 86 -3.87 -6.56 -8.90
N ASP A 87 -4.86 -6.35 -9.77
CA ASP A 87 -6.07 -7.17 -9.87
C ASP A 87 -5.73 -8.45 -10.64
N GLN A 88 -5.35 -9.50 -9.91
CA GLN A 88 -5.17 -10.83 -10.49
C GLN A 88 -6.35 -11.76 -10.19
N GLY A 89 -7.56 -11.21 -9.99
CA GLY A 89 -8.82 -11.96 -10.00
C GLY A 89 -9.60 -11.99 -8.68
N LYS A 90 -10.84 -12.50 -8.75
CA LYS A 90 -11.75 -12.66 -7.60
C LYS A 90 -11.11 -13.49 -6.50
N GLY A 91 -10.88 -12.88 -5.33
CA GLY A 91 -10.24 -13.52 -4.18
C GLY A 91 -8.74 -13.25 -4.05
N THR A 92 -8.14 -12.45 -4.94
CA THR A 92 -6.74 -12.03 -4.79
C THR A 92 -6.60 -10.88 -3.79
N ILE A 93 -5.40 -10.81 -3.22
CA ILE A 93 -5.05 -9.87 -2.14
C ILE A 93 -5.07 -8.40 -2.62
N GLY A 94 -5.01 -8.16 -3.94
CA GLY A 94 -5.10 -6.83 -4.55
C GLY A 94 -6.38 -6.09 -4.16
N ASN A 95 -7.55 -6.73 -4.26
CA ASN A 95 -8.85 -6.13 -3.94
C ASN A 95 -8.99 -5.67 -2.48
N ARG A 96 -8.22 -6.26 -1.56
CA ARG A 96 -8.26 -5.91 -0.12
C ARG A 96 -7.35 -4.75 0.25
N ARG A 97 -6.50 -4.24 -0.65
CA ARG A 97 -5.54 -3.18 -0.31
C ARG A 97 -6.23 -1.86 0.03
N ARG A 98 -7.27 -1.48 -0.72
CA ARG A 98 -8.04 -0.28 -0.40
C ARG A 98 -8.68 -0.39 0.98
N GLU A 99 -9.28 -1.55 1.31
CA GLU A 99 -9.81 -1.83 2.65
C GLU A 99 -8.74 -1.74 3.76
N ILE A 100 -7.49 -2.09 3.44
CA ILE A 100 -6.37 -2.02 4.38
C ILE A 100 -5.88 -0.58 4.57
N LEU A 101 -5.74 0.19 3.48
CA LEU A 101 -5.06 1.49 3.47
C LEU A 101 -5.99 2.69 3.64
N SER A 102 -7.24 2.63 3.13
CA SER A 102 -8.20 3.74 3.26
C SER A 102 -8.42 4.22 4.70
N PRO A 103 -8.48 3.34 5.71
CA PRO A 103 -8.60 3.77 7.10
C PRO A 103 -7.40 4.59 7.62
N PHE A 104 -6.25 4.51 6.96
CA PHE A 104 -5.06 5.31 7.27
C PHE A 104 -4.96 6.58 6.42
N GLU A 105 -5.80 6.74 5.39
CA GLU A 105 -5.94 8.00 4.65
C GLU A 105 -6.95 8.93 5.34
N GLU A 106 -8.14 8.41 5.66
CA GLU A 106 -9.24 9.17 6.27
C GLU A 106 -9.04 9.33 7.78
N GLY A 107 -8.36 8.38 8.42
CA GLY A 107 -8.35 8.22 9.86
C GLY A 107 -9.62 7.49 10.31
N ASP A 108 -9.45 6.48 11.16
CA ASP A 108 -10.56 5.63 11.57
C ASP A 108 -10.30 5.01 12.95
N VAL A 109 -11.30 4.35 13.51
CA VAL A 109 -11.16 3.54 14.73
C VAL A 109 -11.45 2.09 14.39
N LYS A 110 -10.44 1.23 14.53
CA LYS A 110 -10.67 -0.20 14.43
C LYS A 110 -11.42 -0.66 15.67
N ARG A 111 -12.71 -0.95 15.51
CA ARG A 111 -13.55 -1.54 16.55
C ARG A 111 -13.48 -3.05 16.50
N GLY A 112 -13.33 -3.67 17.67
CA GLY A 112 -13.52 -5.10 17.83
C GLY A 112 -15.00 -5.43 17.91
N ASP A 113 -15.33 -6.68 17.63
CA ASP A 113 -16.66 -7.19 17.96
C ASP A 113 -16.78 -7.23 19.50
N PRO A 114 -17.94 -6.94 20.11
CA PRO A 114 -18.15 -7.15 21.54
C PRO A 114 -17.71 -8.55 22.02
N ARG A 115 -17.84 -9.57 21.17
CA ARG A 115 -17.41 -10.95 21.41
C ARG A 115 -15.94 -11.22 21.09
N MET A 116 -15.33 -10.38 20.27
CA MET A 116 -13.94 -10.49 19.84
C MET A 116 -13.29 -9.11 19.75
N PRO A 117 -12.83 -8.56 20.88
CA PRO A 117 -12.12 -7.28 20.90
C PRO A 117 -10.84 -7.34 20.07
N VAL A 118 -10.30 -6.17 19.74
CA VAL A 118 -9.06 -6.08 18.98
C VAL A 118 -7.91 -6.64 19.81
N ALA A 119 -7.27 -7.68 19.28
CA ALA A 119 -6.09 -8.28 19.87
C ALA A 119 -4.81 -7.53 19.45
N ILE A 120 -4.13 -6.95 20.43
CA ILE A 120 -2.89 -6.19 20.27
C ILE A 120 -1.74 -7.00 20.86
N PRO A 121 -0.71 -7.33 20.08
CA PRO A 121 0.44 -8.06 20.61
C PRO A 121 1.26 -7.16 21.52
N THR A 122 1.72 -7.69 22.64
CA THR A 122 2.61 -6.97 23.56
C THR A 122 4.08 -7.14 23.16
N ARG A 123 4.98 -6.39 23.81
CA ARG A 123 6.43 -6.55 23.67
C ARG A 123 6.94 -7.96 24.05
N ALA A 124 6.15 -8.74 24.81
CA ALA A 124 6.50 -10.10 25.20
C ALA A 124 6.58 -11.08 24.01
N ILE A 125 5.66 -10.94 23.06
CA ILE A 125 5.59 -11.79 21.86
C ILE A 125 6.04 -11.07 20.60
N ARG A 126 6.10 -9.73 20.66
CA ARG A 126 6.54 -8.86 19.57
C ARG A 126 7.55 -7.85 20.12
N PRO A 127 8.81 -8.26 20.37
CA PRO A 127 9.83 -7.39 20.98
C PRO A 127 10.09 -6.14 20.13
N THR A 128 10.11 -6.30 18.80
CA THR A 128 10.21 -5.21 17.84
C THR A 128 8.96 -5.16 16.95
N PRO A 129 8.57 -3.98 16.44
CA PRO A 129 7.45 -3.87 15.50
C PRO A 129 7.56 -4.77 14.25
N GLU A 130 8.76 -5.07 13.78
CA GLU A 130 9.05 -5.89 12.59
C GLU A 130 8.89 -7.38 12.88
N SER A 131 9.10 -7.80 14.15
CA SER A 131 9.13 -9.21 14.54
C SER A 131 7.85 -9.96 14.16
N ARG A 132 8.03 -11.09 13.47
CA ARG A 132 6.92 -11.97 13.08
C ARG A 132 6.49 -12.78 14.29
N ILE A 133 5.20 -12.71 14.62
CA ILE A 133 4.62 -13.51 15.70
C ILE A 133 4.38 -14.91 15.14
N PRO A 134 4.89 -15.99 15.77
CA PRO A 134 4.60 -17.34 15.35
C PRO A 134 3.09 -17.60 15.32
N ARG A 135 2.59 -18.31 14.29
CA ARG A 135 1.16 -18.63 14.17
C ARG A 135 0.59 -19.30 15.43
N SER A 136 1.38 -20.16 16.09
CA SER A 136 1.02 -20.82 17.34
C SER A 136 0.73 -19.86 18.50
N LYS A 137 1.30 -18.65 18.46
CA LYS A 137 1.12 -17.59 19.46
C LYS A 137 0.02 -16.60 19.10
N TYR A 138 -0.83 -16.85 18.10
CA TYR A 138 -2.02 -16.02 17.88
C TYR A 138 -3.12 -16.39 18.87
N PRO A 139 -3.99 -15.45 19.29
CA PRO A 139 -4.98 -15.71 20.34
C PRO A 139 -5.87 -16.90 20.02
N ARG A 140 -6.36 -16.99 18.77
CA ARG A 140 -7.17 -18.11 18.27
C ARG A 140 -6.50 -19.48 18.44
N ASN A 141 -5.18 -19.53 18.32
CA ASN A 141 -4.40 -20.76 18.43
C ASN A 141 -3.94 -21.05 19.86
N MET A 142 -3.81 -20.01 20.70
CA MET A 142 -3.47 -20.13 22.12
C MET A 142 -4.67 -20.60 22.95
N VAL A 143 -5.84 -19.99 22.73
CA VAL A 143 -7.00 -20.13 23.63
C VAL A 143 -8.30 -20.60 22.94
N GLY A 144 -8.31 -20.73 21.61
CA GLY A 144 -9.50 -21.11 20.84
C GLY A 144 -10.34 -19.92 20.37
N MET A 145 -11.60 -20.17 20.00
CA MET A 145 -12.55 -19.08 19.73
C MET A 145 -13.07 -18.50 21.06
N PHE A 146 -13.25 -17.18 21.06
CA PHE A 146 -13.87 -16.45 22.16
C PHE A 146 -15.39 -16.50 22.00
N ASP A 147 -16.09 -17.01 23.01
CA ASP A 147 -17.55 -16.86 23.13
C ASP A 147 -17.77 -16.04 24.40
N SER A 148 -17.91 -14.72 24.26
CA SER A 148 -18.21 -13.87 25.41
C SER A 148 -19.67 -14.06 25.78
N GLY A 149 -19.91 -14.51 27.02
CA GLY A 149 -21.27 -14.61 27.55
C GLY A 149 -21.92 -13.27 27.89
N ASP A 150 -21.19 -12.14 27.84
CA ASP A 150 -21.71 -10.84 28.26
C ASP A 150 -21.19 -9.70 27.41
N ALA A 151 -22.11 -8.91 26.88
CA ALA A 151 -21.88 -7.92 25.83
C ALA A 151 -20.92 -6.79 26.23
N LEU A 152 -20.69 -6.51 27.52
CA LEU A 152 -19.68 -5.54 28.00
C LEU A 152 -19.05 -5.92 29.38
N GLY A 153 -19.10 -7.19 29.78
CA GLY A 153 -18.67 -7.71 31.10
C GLY A 153 -17.55 -8.77 31.05
N LEU A 154 -16.69 -8.73 30.04
CA LEU A 154 -15.32 -9.28 29.86
C LEU A 154 -14.95 -10.67 30.43
N GLY A 155 -15.91 -11.53 30.72
CA GLY A 155 -15.72 -12.95 30.96
C GLY A 155 -15.62 -13.70 29.63
N PHE A 156 -14.41 -13.94 29.14
CA PHE A 156 -14.21 -14.73 27.94
C PHE A 156 -14.36 -16.21 28.27
N ASN A 157 -15.39 -16.87 27.70
CA ASN A 157 -15.44 -18.32 27.69
C ASN A 157 -14.75 -18.78 26.41
N GLY A 158 -13.59 -19.43 26.54
CA GLY A 158 -12.99 -20.11 25.40
C GLY A 158 -13.89 -21.27 24.97
N ARG A 159 -14.50 -21.20 23.79
CA ARG A 159 -15.15 -22.35 23.15
C ARG A 159 -14.36 -22.71 21.90
N PHE A 160 -13.98 -23.97 21.80
CA PHE A 160 -13.32 -24.47 20.59
C PHE A 160 -14.37 -24.87 19.55
N GLN A 161 -14.98 -23.89 18.89
CA GLN A 161 -15.58 -24.15 17.57
C GLN A 161 -14.44 -24.24 16.55
N GLY A 162 -14.32 -25.39 15.87
CA GLY A 162 -13.39 -25.60 14.77
C GLY A 162 -12.01 -26.20 15.10
N LEU A 163 -11.75 -26.62 16.35
CA LEU A 163 -10.63 -27.56 16.59
C LEU A 163 -11.16 -28.99 16.51
N GLY A 164 -10.47 -29.83 15.74
CA GLY A 164 -10.79 -31.25 15.63
C GLY A 164 -10.86 -31.92 17.01
N THR A 165 -11.70 -32.95 17.13
CA THR A 165 -12.07 -33.65 18.36
C THR A 165 -10.87 -34.01 19.26
N LYS A 166 -9.72 -34.36 18.66
CA LYS A 166 -8.47 -34.68 19.37
C LYS A 166 -7.88 -33.51 20.17
N ALA A 167 -7.95 -32.28 19.67
CA ALA A 167 -7.42 -31.10 20.37
C ALA A 167 -8.32 -30.64 21.52
N ARG A 168 -9.61 -31.01 21.48
CA ARG A 168 -10.60 -30.73 22.53
C ARG A 168 -10.37 -31.58 23.78
N ILE A 169 -9.87 -32.81 23.61
CA ILE A 169 -9.59 -33.78 24.68
C ILE A 169 -8.29 -33.45 25.45
N GLN A 170 -7.35 -32.73 24.84
CA GLN A 170 -6.02 -32.49 25.42
C GLN A 170 -5.90 -31.23 26.29
N ASN A 171 -6.90 -30.35 26.32
CA ASN A 171 -6.81 -29.09 27.06
C ASN A 171 -7.71 -29.10 28.31
N VAL A 172 -7.18 -28.64 29.45
CA VAL A 172 -7.94 -28.58 30.72
C VAL A 172 -8.41 -27.14 30.95
N PHE A 173 -9.72 -26.98 31.17
CA PHE A 173 -10.37 -25.69 31.41
C PHE A 173 -10.85 -25.59 32.85
N LYS A 174 -10.48 -24.52 33.54
CA LYS A 174 -11.07 -24.16 34.83
C LYS A 174 -11.52 -22.72 34.79
N LYS A 175 -12.83 -22.51 34.81
CA LYS A 175 -13.43 -21.20 35.05
C LYS A 175 -13.32 -20.90 36.55
N LYS A 176 -12.80 -19.72 36.90
CA LYS A 176 -12.66 -19.27 38.29
C LYS A 176 -13.73 -18.22 38.61
N LYS A 177 -14.10 -18.07 39.88
CA LYS A 177 -14.88 -16.91 40.36
C LYS A 177 -14.18 -15.63 39.92
N GLY A 178 -14.89 -14.72 39.25
CA GLY A 178 -14.34 -13.48 38.68
C GLY A 178 -14.06 -13.47 37.17
N GLY A 179 -14.60 -14.43 36.40
CA GLY A 179 -14.60 -14.35 34.93
C GLY A 179 -13.29 -14.74 34.22
N THR A 180 -12.27 -15.18 34.98
CA THR A 180 -11.03 -15.71 34.39
C THR A 180 -11.18 -17.17 33.97
N THR A 181 -10.73 -17.47 32.76
CA THR A 181 -10.64 -18.83 32.22
C THR A 181 -9.18 -19.26 32.17
N GLN A 182 -8.85 -20.33 32.89
CA GLN A 182 -7.54 -20.95 32.88
C GLN A 182 -7.51 -22.11 31.88
N ILE A 183 -6.52 -22.13 30.99
CA ILE A 183 -6.39 -23.09 29.89
C ILE A 183 -5.01 -23.74 29.99
N TRP A 184 -4.98 -25.05 30.26
CA TRP A 184 -3.76 -25.84 30.13
C TRP A 184 -3.70 -26.47 28.75
N ARG A 185 -2.65 -26.20 27.98
CA ARG A 185 -2.44 -26.75 26.64
C ARG A 185 -1.37 -27.83 26.67
N LYS A 186 -1.78 -29.10 26.77
CA LYS A 186 -0.85 -30.24 26.89
C LYS A 186 0.18 -30.29 25.76
N GLN A 187 -0.21 -29.99 24.51
CA GLN A 187 0.68 -30.02 23.34
C GLN A 187 1.87 -29.04 23.43
N VAL A 188 1.70 -27.94 24.16
CA VAL A 188 2.72 -26.89 24.25
C VAL A 188 3.31 -26.81 25.66
N GLY A 189 2.82 -27.62 26.60
CA GLY A 189 3.23 -27.59 28.01
C GLY A 189 2.99 -26.24 28.70
N ARG A 190 2.03 -25.44 28.21
CA ARG A 190 1.85 -24.04 28.62
C ARG A 190 0.48 -23.78 29.21
N PHE A 191 0.47 -22.84 30.14
CA PHE A 191 -0.73 -22.36 30.81
C PHE A 191 -1.08 -20.96 30.35
N PHE A 192 -2.33 -20.78 29.94
CA PHE A 192 -2.87 -19.49 29.53
C PHE A 192 -4.00 -19.05 30.45
N VAL A 193 -4.02 -17.78 30.82
CA VAL A 193 -5.16 -17.15 31.50
C VAL A 193 -5.79 -16.16 30.56
N LEU A 194 -7.11 -16.23 30.48
CA LEU A 194 -7.93 -15.39 29.64
C LEU A 194 -8.89 -14.58 30.52
N GLY A 195 -8.91 -13.25 30.35
CA GLY A 195 -9.74 -12.33 31.11
C GLY A 195 -8.94 -11.27 31.87
N GLN A 196 -9.55 -10.66 32.89
CA GLN A 196 -8.90 -9.70 33.78
C GLN A 196 -8.03 -10.45 34.79
N PHE A 197 -6.74 -10.16 34.86
CA PHE A 197 -5.86 -10.80 35.84
C PHE A 197 -5.58 -9.85 37.02
N GLY A 198 -6.45 -9.85 38.03
CA GLY A 198 -6.44 -8.83 39.09
C GLY A 198 -6.86 -7.47 38.52
N ASP A 199 -6.12 -6.40 38.81
CA ASP A 199 -6.37 -5.05 38.27
C ASP A 199 -5.80 -4.86 36.85
N ARG A 200 -5.38 -5.94 36.19
CA ARG A 200 -4.68 -5.88 34.89
C ARG A 200 -5.65 -5.91 33.70
N ILE A 201 -5.18 -5.32 32.60
CA ILE A 201 -5.87 -5.23 31.30
C ILE A 201 -6.33 -6.62 30.81
N HIS A 202 -7.47 -6.70 30.14
CA HIS A 202 -7.95 -7.95 29.55
C HIS A 202 -7.01 -8.46 28.47
N GLY A 203 -6.70 -9.75 28.50
CA GLY A 203 -5.72 -10.29 27.58
C GLY A 203 -5.51 -11.79 27.66
N VAL A 204 -4.51 -12.25 26.90
CA VAL A 204 -3.96 -13.60 27.01
C VAL A 204 -2.67 -13.50 27.81
N TYR A 205 -2.62 -14.21 28.93
CA TYR A 205 -1.47 -14.27 29.83
C TYR A 205 -0.84 -15.66 29.76
N GLU A 206 0.47 -15.75 29.55
CA GLU A 206 1.26 -16.97 29.66
C GLU A 206 1.88 -17.06 31.05
N ARG A 207 1.79 -18.22 31.72
CA ARG A 207 2.51 -18.44 32.98
C ARG A 207 4.01 -18.66 32.70
N THR A 208 4.86 -17.89 33.37
CA THR A 208 6.32 -17.93 33.19
C THR A 208 7.07 -18.48 34.40
N GLY A 209 6.40 -18.73 35.53
CA GLY A 209 7.04 -19.22 36.75
C GLY A 209 6.12 -20.04 37.69
N PRO A 210 6.68 -20.56 38.80
CA PRO A 210 5.97 -21.41 39.74
C PRO A 210 4.94 -20.64 40.58
N GLY A 211 5.07 -19.33 40.74
CA GLY A 211 4.12 -18.48 41.44
C GLY A 211 2.80 -18.31 40.70
N ARG A 212 1.73 -17.98 41.44
CA ARG A 212 0.41 -17.66 40.85
C ARG A 212 0.43 -16.36 40.06
N ARG A 213 1.30 -15.41 40.42
CA ARG A 213 1.44 -14.08 39.79
C ARG A 213 2.52 -14.03 38.71
N ASP A 214 3.25 -15.12 38.51
CA ASP A 214 4.33 -15.24 37.51
C ASP A 214 3.72 -15.45 36.13
N VAL A 215 3.07 -14.41 35.63
CA VAL A 215 2.39 -14.39 34.34
C VAL A 215 2.86 -13.22 33.51
N ARG A 216 3.02 -13.45 32.21
CA ARG A 216 3.38 -12.48 31.20
C ARG A 216 2.21 -12.27 30.25
N MET A 217 1.85 -11.02 29.98
CA MET A 217 0.80 -10.71 29.01
C MET A 217 1.36 -10.81 27.60
N ASP A 218 0.81 -11.72 26.79
CA ASP A 218 1.19 -11.91 25.39
C ASP A 218 0.31 -11.06 24.45
N TRP A 219 -0.99 -10.98 24.75
CA TRP A 219 -1.95 -10.18 24.00
C TRP A 219 -2.77 -9.30 24.92
N ALA A 220 -2.94 -8.04 24.57
CA ALA A 220 -3.91 -7.13 25.18
C ALA A 220 -5.15 -7.05 24.30
N PHE A 221 -6.32 -7.00 24.92
CA PHE A 221 -7.60 -6.81 24.25
C PHE A 221 -8.10 -5.39 24.48
N ARG A 222 -8.48 -4.71 23.39
CA ARG A 222 -9.12 -3.40 23.44
C ARG A 222 -10.42 -3.42 22.64
N PRO A 223 -11.48 -2.75 23.12
CA PRO A 223 -12.71 -2.61 22.36
C PRO A 223 -12.44 -1.82 21.07
N GLU A 224 -11.57 -0.82 21.14
CA GLU A 224 -11.27 0.08 20.04
C GLU A 224 -9.77 0.40 19.95
N VAL A 225 -9.27 0.55 18.73
CA VAL A 225 -7.89 0.96 18.44
C VAL A 225 -7.89 2.07 17.39
N PRO A 226 -7.42 3.28 17.72
CA PRO A 226 -7.38 4.38 16.75
C PRO A 226 -6.37 4.08 15.64
N ARG A 227 -6.72 4.46 14.41
CA ARG A 227 -5.90 4.45 13.21
C ARG A 227 -5.71 5.89 12.75
N PRO A 228 -4.53 6.49 12.98
CA PRO A 228 -4.30 7.86 12.58
C PRO A 228 -4.28 7.98 11.05
N ALA A 229 -4.75 9.12 10.55
CA ALA A 229 -4.69 9.49 9.14
C ALA A 229 -3.25 9.87 8.75
N VAL A 230 -2.41 8.87 8.45
CA VAL A 230 -0.99 9.03 8.10
C VAL A 230 -0.70 8.99 6.60
N LEU A 231 -1.68 8.58 5.78
CA LEU A 231 -1.58 8.51 4.32
C LEU A 231 -2.36 9.67 3.69
N ARG A 232 -1.98 10.07 2.47
CA ARG A 232 -2.53 11.25 1.77
C ARG A 232 -2.66 11.02 0.27
N PHE A 233 -3.16 9.85 -0.15
CA PHE A 233 -3.19 9.42 -1.56
C PHE A 233 -3.76 10.49 -2.49
N ARG A 234 -4.94 11.03 -2.15
CA ARG A 234 -5.60 12.04 -2.99
C ARG A 234 -4.79 13.33 -3.13
N ALA A 235 -4.22 13.82 -2.03
CA ALA A 235 -3.44 15.05 -2.04
C ALA A 235 -2.11 14.86 -2.79
N THR A 236 -1.48 13.69 -2.66
CA THR A 236 -0.27 13.34 -3.41
C THR A 236 -0.57 13.27 -4.91
N ALA A 237 -1.66 12.60 -5.31
CA ALA A 237 -2.07 12.48 -6.70
C ALA A 237 -2.33 13.86 -7.33
N GLN A 238 -3.05 14.74 -6.63
CA GLN A 238 -3.32 16.11 -7.07
C GLN A 238 -2.01 16.89 -7.25
N ARG A 239 -1.15 16.91 -6.22
CA ARG A 239 0.13 17.61 -6.26
C ARG A 239 1.03 17.15 -7.42
N ILE A 240 1.12 15.84 -7.64
CA ILE A 240 1.95 15.28 -8.73
C ILE A 240 1.31 15.57 -10.08
N GLY A 241 -0.02 15.43 -10.20
CA GLY A 241 -0.76 15.79 -11.40
C GLY A 241 -0.48 17.24 -11.81
N ASP A 242 -0.69 18.18 -10.88
CA ASP A 242 -0.50 19.61 -11.12
C ASP A 242 0.96 19.95 -11.48
N ALA A 243 1.93 19.31 -10.83
CA ALA A 243 3.34 19.62 -11.03
C ALA A 243 3.99 18.91 -12.24
N ARG A 244 3.49 17.74 -12.64
CA ARG A 244 4.22 16.82 -13.55
C ARG A 244 3.49 16.52 -14.83
N LEU A 245 2.15 16.65 -14.89
CA LEU A 245 1.40 16.28 -16.09
C LEU A 245 1.82 17.08 -17.31
N GLY A 246 1.82 18.42 -17.20
CA GLY A 246 2.21 19.30 -18.30
C GLY A 246 3.65 19.03 -18.77
N ALA A 247 4.60 18.95 -17.83
CA ALA A 247 6.00 18.66 -18.13
C ALA A 247 6.20 17.29 -18.82
N ASN A 248 5.48 16.25 -18.37
CA ASN A 248 5.57 14.92 -18.95
C ASN A 248 4.96 14.84 -20.35
N ILE A 249 3.91 15.63 -20.63
CA ILE A 249 3.33 15.76 -21.97
C ILE A 249 4.30 16.50 -22.90
N LEU A 250 4.80 17.66 -22.47
CA LEU A 250 5.72 18.49 -23.27
C LEU A 250 7.04 17.77 -23.58
N GLY A 251 7.63 17.10 -22.59
CA GLY A 251 8.87 16.35 -22.82
C GLY A 251 8.72 15.22 -23.84
N PHE A 252 7.52 14.67 -24.01
CA PHE A 252 7.26 13.72 -25.11
C PHE A 252 7.08 14.42 -26.45
N PHE A 253 6.41 15.58 -26.48
CA PHE A 253 6.32 16.39 -27.70
C PHE A 253 7.70 16.79 -28.22
N ASP A 254 8.59 17.26 -27.36
CA ASP A 254 9.97 17.61 -27.74
C ASP A 254 10.67 16.43 -28.41
N LEU A 255 10.56 15.23 -27.81
CA LEU A 255 11.15 14.00 -28.36
C LEU A 255 10.53 13.58 -29.70
N VAL A 256 9.23 13.76 -29.90
CA VAL A 256 8.55 13.45 -31.18
C VAL A 256 8.94 14.47 -32.25
N MET A 257 9.01 15.75 -31.90
CA MET A 257 9.37 16.82 -32.81
C MET A 257 10.83 16.74 -33.21
N GLU A 258 11.75 16.49 -32.27
CA GLU A 258 13.19 16.28 -32.55
C GLU A 258 13.46 15.08 -33.46
N ARG A 259 12.73 13.96 -33.25
CA ARG A 259 12.81 12.78 -34.15
C ARG A 259 12.16 13.03 -35.50
N GLY A 260 11.32 14.05 -35.58
CA GLY A 260 10.52 14.38 -36.73
C GLY A 260 11.12 15.42 -37.66
N VAL A 261 12.06 16.23 -37.16
CA VAL A 261 12.90 17.06 -38.02
C VAL A 261 13.73 16.09 -38.87
N PRO A 262 13.61 16.09 -40.21
CA PRO A 262 14.57 15.39 -41.04
C PRO A 262 15.93 15.94 -40.63
N GLN A 263 16.71 15.14 -39.92
CA GLN A 263 18.09 15.48 -39.66
C GLN A 263 18.69 15.72 -41.03
N ALA A 264 19.03 16.99 -41.34
CA ALA A 264 19.74 17.34 -42.56
C ALA A 264 20.78 16.27 -42.73
N SER A 265 20.68 15.55 -43.85
CA SER A 265 21.42 14.30 -44.03
C SER A 265 22.87 14.57 -43.72
N SER A 266 23.60 13.59 -43.18
CA SER A 266 25.04 13.75 -42.97
C SER A 266 25.74 14.33 -44.22
N ALA A 267 25.22 14.02 -45.42
CA ALA A 267 25.61 14.60 -46.70
C ALA A 267 25.31 16.12 -46.81
N GLU A 268 24.12 16.61 -46.44
CA GLU A 268 23.79 18.05 -46.46
C GLU A 268 24.59 18.85 -45.44
N ARG A 269 24.88 18.27 -44.26
CA ARG A 269 25.77 18.92 -43.27
C ARG A 269 27.21 18.95 -43.75
N GLN A 270 27.68 17.90 -44.41
CA GLN A 270 29.00 17.85 -45.03
C GLN A 270 29.11 18.84 -46.20
N HIS A 271 28.07 18.98 -47.03
CA HIS A 271 28.04 19.97 -48.12
C HIS A 271 28.00 21.40 -47.60
N ALA A 272 27.22 21.69 -46.56
CA ALA A 272 27.17 23.01 -45.93
C ALA A 272 28.49 23.37 -45.21
N ALA A 273 29.15 22.39 -44.59
CA ALA A 273 30.48 22.56 -44.00
C ALA A 273 31.56 22.82 -45.07
N ALA A 274 31.54 22.07 -46.18
CA ALA A 274 32.45 22.27 -47.30
C ALA A 274 32.24 23.65 -47.98
N ALA A 275 30.99 24.08 -48.15
CA ALA A 275 30.66 25.38 -48.71
C ALA A 275 31.07 26.56 -47.81
N ARG A 276 31.12 26.38 -46.49
CA ARG A 276 31.67 27.37 -45.55
C ARG A 276 33.19 27.40 -45.57
N ALA A 277 33.84 26.24 -45.67
CA ALA A 277 35.29 26.14 -45.77
C ALA A 277 35.84 26.75 -47.08
N ALA A 278 35.08 26.70 -48.17
CA ALA A 278 35.48 27.29 -49.46
C ALA A 278 35.31 28.83 -49.54
N ARG A 279 34.73 29.47 -48.52
CA ARG A 279 34.49 30.93 -48.47
C ARG A 279 35.36 31.66 -47.45
N GLY A 280 36.23 30.95 -46.73
CA GLY A 280 37.27 31.50 -45.87
C GLY A 280 38.64 31.21 -46.49
#